data_AF-X1F4L8-F1
#
_entry.id   AF-X1F4L8-F1
#
_cell.length_a   1.000
_cell.length_b   1.000
_cell.length_c   1.000
_cell.angle_alpha   90.00
_cell.angle_beta   90.00
_cell.angle_gamma   90.00
#
_symmetry.space_group_name_H-M   'P 1'
#
loop_
_entity.id
_entity.type
_entity.pdbx_description
1 polymer ?
#
loop_
_entity_poly.entity_id
_entity_poly.type
_entity_poly.pdbx_seq_one_letter_code
_entity_poly.pdbx_strand_id
1 'polypeptide(L)'
;IICMDIETISKRDLKIIVNYIYEKQLDIITQEIRLFMDHLTTRFKEFENNPKFVVTGLSADFLIRKSLHRLGYNNITSYEQITQIPDGISSSAFAVAGAFYFQL
;
A
#
# COMPACT_ATOMS: atom_id res chain seq x y z
N ILE A 1 -14.70 1.67 -16.64
CA ILE A 1 -15.16 0.46 -17.37
C ILE A 1 -14.98 0.77 -18.85
N ILE A 2 -14.34 -0.12 -19.60
CA ILE A 2 -14.23 0.00 -21.06
C ILE A 2 -15.13 -1.08 -21.63
N CYS A 3 -16.18 -0.68 -22.33
CA CYS A 3 -17.16 -1.59 -22.92
C CYS A 3 -16.71 -2.05 -24.32
N MET A 4 -15.45 -2.51 -24.43
CA MET A 4 -14.90 -3.07 -25.66
C MET A 4 -14.60 -4.55 -25.42
N ASP A 5 -14.93 -5.39 -26.40
CA ASP A 5 -14.58 -6.81 -26.34
C ASP A 5 -13.08 -7.03 -26.64
N ILE A 6 -12.61 -8.26 -26.43
CA ILE A 6 -11.21 -8.62 -26.69
C ILE A 6 -10.87 -8.78 -28.19
N GLU A 7 -11.88 -8.79 -29.06
CA GLU A 7 -11.77 -8.88 -30.52
C GLU A 7 -11.60 -7.49 -31.17
N THR A 8 -12.01 -6.44 -30.46
CA THR A 8 -12.02 -5.03 -30.92
C THR A 8 -10.86 -4.21 -30.36
N ILE A 9 -10.12 -4.73 -29.38
CA ILE A 9 -8.94 -4.08 -28.80
C ILE A 9 -7.72 -5.00 -28.87
N SER A 10 -6.59 -4.46 -29.32
CA SER A 10 -5.35 -5.23 -29.29
C SER A 10 -4.84 -5.39 -27.85
N LYS A 11 -4.11 -6.48 -27.57
CA LYS A 11 -3.41 -6.65 -26.28
C LYS A 11 -2.46 -5.49 -25.96
N ARG A 12 -1.91 -4.84 -26.99
CA ARG A 12 -1.04 -3.67 -26.84
C ARG A 12 -1.82 -2.49 -26.28
N ASP A 13 -2.99 -2.20 -26.84
CA ASP A 13 -3.83 -1.08 -26.39
C ASP A 13 -4.38 -1.35 -24.98
N LEU A 14 -4.77 -2.59 -24.70
CA LEU A 14 -5.16 -3.00 -23.34
C LEU A 14 -4.02 -2.76 -22.32
N LYS A 15 -2.78 -3.07 -22.69
CA LYS A 15 -1.61 -2.82 -21.83
C LYS A 15 -1.40 -1.33 -21.56
N ILE A 16 -1.60 -0.48 -22.57
CA ILE A 16 -1.52 0.99 -22.40
C ILE A 16 -2.55 1.45 -21.35
N ILE A 17 -3.78 0.97 -21.46
CA ILE A 17 -4.87 1.32 -20.56
C ILE A 17 -4.59 0.83 -19.14
N VAL A 18 -4.22 -0.44 -18.98
CA VAL A 18 -3.92 -1.02 -17.65
C VAL A 18 -2.76 -0.28 -17.00
N ASN A 19 -1.71 0.04 -17.75
CA ASN A 19 -0.59 0.83 -17.24
C ASN A 19 -1.04 2.24 -16.83
N TYR A 20 -1.88 2.90 -17.62
CA TYR A 20 -2.42 4.21 -17.26
C TYR A 20 -3.20 4.16 -15.94
N ILE A 21 -4.09 3.17 -15.78
CA ILE A 21 -4.87 2.99 -14.56
C ILE A 21 -3.95 2.73 -13.36
N TYR A 22 -2.97 1.84 -13.53
CA TYR A 22 -2.00 1.50 -12.49
C TYR A 22 -1.19 2.72 -12.04
N GLU A 23 -0.67 3.49 -12.98
CA GLU A 23 0.06 4.72 -12.68
C GLU A 23 -0.82 5.73 -11.96
N LYS A 24 -2.09 5.89 -12.37
CA LYS A 24 -3.03 6.76 -11.67
C LYS A 24 -3.35 6.30 -10.25
N GLN A 25 -3.45 4.99 -10.01
CA GLN A 25 -3.60 4.45 -8.66
C GLN A 25 -2.38 4.78 -7.79
N LEU A 26 -1.17 4.59 -8.34
CA LEU A 26 0.06 4.93 -7.64
C LEU A 26 0.13 6.43 -7.35
N ASP A 27 -0.23 7.30 -8.29
CA ASP A 27 -0.26 8.76 -8.10
C ASP A 27 -1.19 9.16 -6.95
N ILE A 28 -2.43 8.64 -6.94
CA ILE A 28 -3.41 8.93 -5.89
C ILE A 28 -2.89 8.48 -4.53
N ILE A 29 -2.44 7.23 -4.41
CA ILE A 29 -1.94 6.69 -3.14
C ILE A 29 -0.71 7.47 -2.66
N THR A 30 0.21 7.80 -3.56
CA THR A 30 1.42 8.60 -3.26
C THR A 30 1.03 9.96 -2.70
N GLN A 31 0.03 10.62 -3.31
CA GLN A 31 -0.45 11.93 -2.88
C GLN A 31 -1.07 11.88 -1.48
N GLU A 32 -1.93 10.89 -1.22
CA GLU A 32 -2.58 10.73 0.09
C GLU A 32 -1.55 10.43 1.19
N ILE A 33 -0.57 9.56 0.93
CA ILE A 33 0.50 9.27 1.90
C ILE A 33 1.32 10.54 2.18
N ARG A 34 1.67 11.32 1.16
CA ARG A 34 2.41 12.57 1.34
C ARG A 34 1.64 13.53 2.24
N LEU A 35 0.36 13.79 1.95
CA LEU A 35 -0.47 14.69 2.76
C LEU A 35 -0.59 14.20 4.20
N PHE A 36 -0.74 12.88 4.40
CA PHE A 36 -0.74 12.28 5.73
C PHE A 36 0.57 12.53 6.47
N MET A 37 1.71 12.31 5.82
CA MET A 37 3.03 12.49 6.43
C MET A 37 3.32 13.96 6.73
N ASP A 38 2.93 14.90 5.87
CA ASP A 38 3.07 16.34 6.12
C ASP A 38 2.31 16.77 7.39
N HIS A 39 1.09 16.28 7.56
CA HIS A 39 0.31 16.52 8.77
C HIS A 39 0.90 15.80 10.00
N LEU A 40 1.35 14.55 9.84
CA LEU A 40 1.90 13.75 10.93
C LEU A 40 3.18 14.38 11.48
N THR A 41 4.11 14.75 10.62
CA THR A 41 5.42 15.32 10.99
C THR A 41 5.33 16.74 11.56
N THR A 42 4.25 17.46 11.25
CA THR A 42 3.92 18.73 11.93
C THR A 42 3.60 18.49 13.42
N ARG A 43 2.93 17.38 13.74
CA ARG A 43 2.53 17.03 15.11
C ARG A 43 3.61 16.25 15.87
N PHE A 44 4.33 15.38 15.16
CA PHE A 44 5.27 14.42 15.72
C PHE A 44 6.55 14.42 14.88
N LYS A 45 7.50 15.26 15.30
CA LYS A 45 8.76 15.49 14.57
C LYS A 45 9.65 14.27 14.42
N GLU A 46 9.49 13.27 15.27
CA GLU A 46 10.20 11.99 15.20
C GLU A 46 9.97 11.22 13.89
N PHE A 47 8.83 11.43 13.21
CA PHE A 47 8.54 10.78 11.92
C PHE A 47 9.18 11.48 10.71
N GLU A 48 9.85 12.62 10.91
CA GLU A 48 10.50 13.37 9.82
C GLU A 48 11.74 12.62 9.30
N ASN A 49 12.48 11.96 10.20
CA ASN A 49 13.73 11.28 9.88
C ASN A 49 13.54 9.75 9.82
N ASN A 50 13.52 9.20 8.60
CA ASN A 50 13.48 7.76 8.33
C ASN A 50 12.34 6.98 9.05
N PRO A 51 11.07 7.41 8.88
CA PRO A 51 9.93 6.76 9.52
C PRO A 51 9.83 5.29 9.10
N LYS A 52 9.46 4.43 10.06
CA LYS A 52 9.21 3.01 9.80
C LYS A 52 7.76 2.81 9.36
N PHE A 53 7.58 2.22 8.19
CA PHE A 53 6.27 1.79 7.70
C PHE A 53 6.09 0.29 7.87
N VAL A 54 4.91 -0.09 8.34
CA VAL A 54 4.46 -1.49 8.35
C VAL A 54 3.30 -1.62 7.38
N VAL A 55 3.46 -2.47 6.37
CA VAL A 55 2.46 -2.68 5.30
C VAL A 55 1.86 -4.08 5.38
N THR A 56 0.58 -4.22 5.02
CA THR A 56 -0.14 -5.51 5.02
C THR A 56 -1.26 -5.50 3.99
N GLY A 57 -1.83 -6.67 3.71
CA GLY A 57 -2.92 -6.87 2.77
C GLY A 57 -2.43 -7.15 1.35
N LEU A 58 -3.35 -7.65 0.52
CA LEU A 58 -3.08 -8.15 -0.83
C LEU A 58 -2.34 -7.16 -1.75
N SER A 59 -2.59 -5.86 -1.59
CA SER A 59 -2.01 -4.82 -2.43
C SER A 59 -0.76 -4.15 -1.83
N ALA A 60 -0.24 -4.67 -0.70
CA ALA A 60 0.88 -4.07 0.03
C ALA A 60 2.11 -3.85 -0.88
N ASP A 61 2.57 -4.90 -1.55
CA ASP A 61 3.76 -4.81 -2.41
C ASP A 61 3.43 -4.25 -3.80
N PHE A 62 2.21 -4.49 -4.30
CA PHE A 62 1.81 -4.08 -5.65
C PHE A 62 1.55 -2.57 -5.78
N LEU A 63 0.97 -1.95 -4.75
CA LEU A 63 0.61 -0.52 -4.74
C LEU A 63 1.35 0.24 -3.63
N ILE A 64 1.21 -0.17 -2.37
CA ILE A 64 1.61 0.66 -1.22
C ILE A 64 3.14 0.83 -1.15
N ARG A 65 3.89 -0.27 -1.20
CA ARG A 65 5.37 -0.24 -1.16
C ARG A 65 5.94 0.60 -2.29
N LYS A 66 5.36 0.52 -3.48
CA LYS A 66 5.79 1.31 -4.64
C LYS A 66 5.50 2.79 -4.46
N SER A 67 4.32 3.14 -3.95
CA SER A 67 4.00 4.54 -3.62
C SER A 67 4.93 5.10 -2.54
N LEU A 68 5.26 4.32 -1.50
CA LEU A 68 6.22 4.73 -0.48
C LEU A 68 7.63 4.95 -1.05
N HIS A 69 8.10 4.06 -1.93
CA HIS A 69 9.38 4.24 -2.62
C HIS A 69 9.39 5.47 -3.54
N ARG A 70 8.27 5.82 -4.20
CA ARG A 70 8.15 7.06 -4.99
C ARG A 70 8.36 8.32 -4.14
N LEU A 71 8.01 8.26 -2.85
CA LEU A 71 8.24 9.33 -1.89
C LEU A 71 9.65 9.30 -1.26
N GLY A 72 10.49 8.33 -1.63
CA GLY A 72 11.84 8.16 -1.09
C GLY A 72 11.90 7.41 0.24
N TYR A 73 10.79 6.83 0.71
CA TYR A 73 10.79 6.00 1.92
C TYR A 73 11.33 4.60 1.63
N ASN A 74 12.26 4.12 2.48
CA ASN A 74 12.91 2.81 2.30
C ASN A 74 12.81 1.91 3.54
N ASN A 75 12.46 2.46 4.70
CA ASN A 75 12.27 1.70 5.94
C ASN A 75 10.85 1.10 6.00
N ILE A 76 10.63 0.06 5.20
CA ILE A 76 9.30 -0.55 4.98
C ILE A 76 9.35 -2.06 5.25
N THR A 77 8.62 -2.52 6.27
CA THR A 77 8.52 -3.95 6.65
C THR A 77 7.11 -4.46 6.39
N SER A 78 6.94 -5.74 6.04
CA SER A 78 5.59 -6.33 5.97
C SER A 78 5.12 -6.79 7.36
N TYR A 79 3.82 -6.75 7.60
CA TYR A 79 3.23 -7.19 8.86
C TYR A 79 3.43 -8.69 9.08
N GLU A 80 3.40 -9.47 8.00
CA GLU A 80 3.60 -10.91 7.97
C GLU A 80 5.03 -11.28 8.39
N GLN A 81 6.04 -10.47 8.01
CA GLN A 81 7.42 -10.64 8.48
C GLN A 81 7.55 -10.41 9.99
N ILE A 82 6.76 -9.49 10.55
CA ILE A 82 6.81 -9.14 11.98
C ILE A 82 6.08 -10.19 12.82
N THR A 83 4.93 -10.64 12.34
CA THR A 83 4.00 -11.47 13.11
C THR A 83 4.11 -12.96 12.80
N GLN A 84 4.78 -13.32 11.71
CA GLN A 84 4.89 -14.69 11.19
C GLN A 84 3.54 -15.33 10.90
N ILE A 85 2.49 -14.52 10.65
CA ILE A 85 1.18 -15.05 10.27
C ILE A 85 1.22 -15.57 8.83
N PRO A 86 0.53 -16.69 8.52
CA PRO A 86 0.42 -17.18 7.15
C PRO A 86 -0.32 -16.20 6.23
N ASP A 87 0.07 -16.16 4.95
CA ASP A 87 -0.47 -15.28 3.90
C ASP A 87 -2.00 -15.38 3.67
N GLY A 88 -2.66 -16.39 4.22
CA GLY A 88 -4.13 -16.56 4.15
C GLY A 88 -4.89 -15.92 5.31
N ILE A 89 -4.20 -15.41 6.34
CA ILE A 89 -4.82 -14.85 7.53
C ILE A 89 -5.00 -13.34 7.36
N SER A 90 -6.23 -12.89 7.54
CA SER A 90 -6.54 -11.46 7.55
C SER A 90 -5.80 -10.77 8.70
N SER A 91 -4.93 -9.81 8.36
CA SER A 91 -4.14 -9.06 9.34
C SER A 91 -5.00 -8.27 10.33
N SER A 92 -6.15 -7.75 9.89
CA SER A 92 -7.10 -7.08 10.78
C SER A 92 -7.74 -8.04 11.78
N ALA A 93 -8.14 -9.23 11.35
CA ALA A 93 -8.69 -10.25 12.25
C ALA A 93 -7.64 -10.73 13.26
N PHE A 94 -6.41 -10.96 12.81
CA PHE A 94 -5.31 -11.33 13.69
C PHE A 94 -5.00 -10.23 14.72
N ALA A 95 -4.99 -8.96 14.31
CA ALA A 95 -4.77 -7.84 15.21
C ALA A 95 -5.85 -7.76 16.31
N VAL A 96 -7.12 -7.94 15.96
CA VAL A 96 -8.23 -7.94 16.92
C VAL A 96 -8.13 -9.11 17.89
N ALA A 97 -7.84 -10.31 17.40
CA ALA A 97 -7.63 -11.47 18.26
C ALA A 97 -6.44 -11.28 19.22
N GLY A 98 -5.35 -10.69 18.72
CA GLY A 98 -4.19 -10.32 19.52
C GLY A 98 -4.53 -9.30 20.60
N ALA A 99 -5.25 -8.22 20.27
CA ALA A 99 -5.69 -7.22 21.24
C ALA A 99 -6.55 -7.85 22.36
N PHE A 100 -7.51 -8.70 21.98
CA PHE A 100 -8.32 -9.43 22.95
C PHE A 100 -7.50 -10.36 23.84
N TYR A 101 -6.57 -11.12 23.25
CA TYR A 101 -5.70 -12.04 23.98
C TYR A 101 -4.83 -11.31 25.02
N PHE A 102 -4.27 -10.15 24.66
CA PHE A 102 -3.44 -9.35 25.55
C PHE A 102 -4.22 -8.39 26.45
N GLN A 103 -5.56 -8.36 26.36
CA GLN A 103 -6.43 -7.44 27.10
C GLN A 103 -6.03 -5.96 26.95
N LEU A 104 -5.59 -5.58 25.74
CA LEU A 104 -5.27 -4.20 25.37
C LEU A 104 -6.53 -3.38 25.08
#